data_AF-A0A9D5VBA6-F1
#
_entry.id   AF-A0A9D5VBA6-F1
#
_cell.length_a   1.000
_cell.length_b   1.000
_cell.length_c   1.000
_cell.angle_alpha   90.00
_cell.angle_beta   90.00
_cell.angle_gamma   90.00
#
_symmetry.space_group_name_H-M   'P 1'
#
loop_
_entity.id
_entity.type
_entity.pdbx_description
1 polymer ?
#
loop_
_entity_poly.entity_id
_entity_poly.type
_entity_poly.pdbx_seq_one_letter_code
_entity_poly.pdbx_strand_id
1 'polypeptide(L)'
;MRIREIPYNYTSFSDREIIIRLLGADMWEVLNQLRTQRRTGRSARMLFEVLGDIWVVRRNPFIQDDLLENAKRLDDLMDGMGRRLDHIDARAQGNALVIQLARRTRQAMEEFQAWLVHLKAKRVQAMRVFARHTRRDHVDFSGEARVAHVTDATDWRVEYPLVVLAPSHEDETAPLVKACIDLGLTVIPRGGGTGYTGSAVPLYADTAVVNTEKLDFIEAVEWRTLPARAEPVPTIRVGAGAVTKRVTEAAERDGCVFAVDPTSQNASTIGGNIAMNAGGKKAVMWGTTLDNLLSWRMVTPDADWLEVTRLDHNLGKIHDAPEARFEVRRFHPDGKTPRGEAEIITLTAAEIRKPGLGKDVTNKALGGLPGVQKEGCDGLVTSAVFVLHRQPKHTRTLCLEFFDPELGRAVPAIIETLEYLKAHPIASCAALEHLDQRYVRAVGYSPKSMRGQTPKMVLVADLVGDDEDAVAEAARHVVGLAEARGGEGFIAVSPSVRKRFWADRARTAAIAAHTNAFKVNEDVVIPIARLADYSEGVERLNIEQSLANKLRLVGALTDYLESGGFRQHLPAGFAGEGEQGDAAAAKRAAALDLLAGVTERWTAILGNLDKP
;
A
#
# COMPACT_ATOMS: atom_id res chain seq x y z
N MET A 1 -26.30 14.74 -9.79
CA MET A 1 -25.79 13.68 -10.69
C MET A 1 -24.75 14.33 -11.61
N ARG A 2 -23.45 14.04 -11.44
CA ARG A 2 -22.42 14.55 -12.38
C ARG A 2 -22.63 13.81 -13.69
N ILE A 3 -23.23 14.48 -14.68
CA ILE A 3 -23.46 13.89 -16.01
C ILE A 3 -22.08 13.83 -16.68
N ARG A 4 -21.56 12.62 -16.88
CA ARG A 4 -20.40 12.36 -17.74
C ARG A 4 -20.86 12.51 -19.20
N GLU A 5 -20.11 13.25 -20.00
CA GLU A 5 -20.33 13.40 -21.44
C GLU A 5 -19.73 12.22 -22.22
N ILE A 6 -18.59 11.70 -21.77
CA ILE A 6 -17.98 10.50 -22.33
C ILE A 6 -18.67 9.26 -21.74
N PRO A 7 -19.35 8.44 -22.56
CA PRO A 7 -19.99 7.22 -22.09
C PRO A 7 -18.95 6.19 -21.63
N TYR A 8 -19.38 5.26 -20.79
CA TYR A 8 -18.57 4.12 -20.32
C TYR A 8 -17.28 4.49 -19.55
N ASN A 9 -17.12 5.75 -19.13
CA ASN A 9 -16.03 6.14 -18.26
C ASN A 9 -16.30 5.72 -16.81
N TYR A 10 -15.82 4.52 -16.46
CA TYR A 10 -15.82 3.99 -15.08
C TYR A 10 -14.51 4.31 -14.32
N THR A 11 -13.65 5.16 -14.87
CA THR A 11 -12.35 5.52 -14.27
C THR A 11 -12.45 6.79 -13.43
N SER A 12 -11.43 7.05 -12.59
CA SER A 12 -11.31 8.30 -11.83
C SER A 12 -11.03 9.52 -12.71
N PHE A 13 -10.60 9.32 -13.97
CA PHE A 13 -10.32 10.43 -14.89
C PHE A 13 -11.57 11.21 -15.25
N SER A 14 -11.46 12.54 -15.22
CA SER A 14 -12.43 13.48 -15.75
C SER A 14 -12.53 13.38 -17.28
N ASP A 15 -13.63 13.85 -17.85
CA ASP A 15 -13.79 13.84 -19.32
C ASP A 15 -12.76 14.76 -19.98
N ARG A 16 -12.39 15.87 -19.30
CA ARG A 16 -11.25 16.72 -19.67
C ARG A 16 -9.97 15.92 -19.79
N GLU A 17 -9.64 15.13 -18.78
CA GLU A 17 -8.41 14.35 -18.75
C GLU A 17 -8.35 13.27 -19.84
N ILE A 18 -9.48 12.66 -20.18
CA ILE A 18 -9.56 11.69 -21.28
C ILE A 18 -9.37 12.40 -22.63
N ILE A 19 -10.05 13.52 -22.85
CA ILE A 19 -9.92 14.30 -24.10
C ILE A 19 -8.48 14.77 -24.29
N ILE A 20 -7.83 15.28 -23.24
CA ILE A 20 -6.43 15.71 -23.32
C ILE A 20 -5.52 14.54 -23.69
N ARG A 21 -5.73 13.35 -23.12
CA ARG A 21 -4.93 12.15 -23.41
C ARG A 21 -5.13 11.61 -24.82
N LEU A 22 -6.35 11.68 -25.35
CA LEU A 22 -6.67 11.14 -26.68
C LEU A 22 -6.38 12.15 -27.78
N LEU A 23 -6.77 13.41 -27.58
CA LEU A 23 -6.81 14.42 -28.63
C LEU A 23 -5.80 15.55 -28.45
N GLY A 24 -5.38 15.86 -27.21
CA GLY A 24 -4.50 16.98 -26.88
C GLY A 24 -5.20 18.11 -26.13
N ALA A 25 -4.41 18.98 -25.47
CA ALA A 25 -4.92 20.11 -24.69
C ALA A 25 -5.57 21.20 -25.55
N ASP A 26 -5.02 21.42 -26.75
CA ASP A 26 -5.59 22.30 -27.77
C ASP A 26 -7.00 21.88 -28.18
N MET A 27 -7.28 20.58 -28.30
CA MET A 27 -8.61 20.08 -28.67
C MET A 27 -9.64 20.24 -27.55
N TRP A 28 -9.20 20.21 -26.28
CA TRP A 28 -10.08 20.56 -25.16
C TRP A 28 -10.53 22.02 -25.22
N GLU A 29 -9.62 22.94 -25.58
CA GLU A 29 -9.98 24.35 -25.76
C GLU A 29 -10.91 24.58 -26.95
N VAL A 30 -10.67 23.90 -28.07
CA VAL A 30 -11.60 23.91 -29.21
C VAL A 30 -13.00 23.44 -28.80
N LEU A 31 -13.09 22.37 -28.00
CA LEU A 31 -14.37 21.88 -27.49
C LEU A 31 -15.07 22.91 -26.59
N ASN A 32 -14.33 23.60 -25.72
CA ASN A 32 -14.88 24.68 -24.88
C ASN A 32 -15.40 25.85 -25.71
N GLN A 33 -14.68 26.24 -26.77
CA GLN A 33 -15.15 27.26 -27.71
C GLN A 33 -16.43 26.83 -28.43
N LEU A 34 -16.55 25.55 -28.81
CA LEU A 34 -17.77 25.04 -29.45
C LEU A 34 -18.97 24.96 -28.48
N ARG A 35 -18.73 24.74 -27.19
CA ARG A 35 -19.79 24.72 -26.16
C ARG A 35 -20.48 26.07 -26.00
N THR A 36 -19.76 27.19 -26.18
CA THR A 36 -20.36 28.53 -26.08
C THR A 36 -21.29 28.87 -27.25
N GLN A 37 -21.15 28.17 -28.39
CA GLN A 37 -21.88 28.46 -29.63
C GLN A 37 -23.29 27.82 -29.69
N ARG A 38 -23.74 27.06 -28.67
CA ARG A 38 -25.10 26.47 -28.49
C ARG A 38 -25.71 25.69 -29.69
N ARG A 39 -24.91 25.25 -30.68
CA ARG A 39 -25.39 24.60 -31.93
C ARG A 39 -25.07 23.10 -32.08
N THR A 40 -24.42 22.44 -31.11
CA THR A 40 -23.59 21.23 -31.39
C THR A 40 -24.02 19.90 -30.75
N GLY A 41 -25.20 19.79 -30.13
CA GLY A 41 -25.56 18.65 -29.26
C GLY A 41 -25.42 17.24 -29.86
N ARG A 42 -25.88 16.99 -31.10
CA ARG A 42 -25.80 15.64 -31.71
C ARG A 42 -24.39 15.26 -32.17
N SER A 43 -23.65 16.19 -32.79
CA SER A 43 -22.28 15.93 -33.24
C SER A 43 -21.32 15.75 -32.06
N ALA A 44 -21.51 16.52 -30.99
CA ALA A 44 -20.76 16.35 -29.75
C ALA A 44 -21.00 14.98 -29.11
N ARG A 45 -22.25 14.49 -29.09
CA ARG A 45 -22.56 13.15 -28.59
C ARG A 45 -21.83 12.06 -29.38
N MET A 46 -21.89 12.09 -30.70
CA MET A 46 -21.19 11.10 -31.55
C MET A 46 -19.68 11.13 -31.33
N LEU A 47 -19.09 12.33 -31.16
CA LEU A 47 -17.68 12.49 -30.82
C LEU A 47 -17.35 11.81 -29.49
N PHE A 48 -18.12 12.10 -28.44
CA PHE A 48 -17.90 11.50 -27.12
C PHE A 48 -18.10 9.99 -27.13
N GLU A 49 -19.03 9.47 -27.92
CA GLU A 49 -19.19 8.02 -28.11
C GLU A 49 -17.92 7.39 -28.73
N VAL A 50 -17.33 8.00 -29.77
CA VAL A 50 -16.05 7.52 -30.35
C VAL A 50 -14.92 7.56 -29.33
N LEU A 51 -14.80 8.65 -28.56
CA LEU A 51 -13.79 8.73 -27.50
C LEU A 51 -14.02 7.72 -26.38
N GLY A 52 -15.29 7.47 -26.04
CA GLY A 52 -15.71 6.45 -25.07
C GLY A 52 -15.33 5.04 -25.53
N ASP A 53 -15.54 4.73 -26.81
CA ASP A 53 -15.15 3.45 -27.40
C ASP A 53 -13.63 3.22 -27.37
N ILE A 54 -12.83 4.23 -27.72
CA ILE A 54 -11.36 4.14 -27.61
C ILE A 54 -10.95 3.95 -26.14
N TRP A 55 -11.53 4.75 -25.24
CA TRP A 55 -11.16 4.76 -23.83
C TRP A 55 -11.51 3.46 -23.12
N VAL A 56 -12.73 2.94 -23.35
CA VAL A 56 -13.21 1.72 -22.70
C VAL A 56 -12.36 0.52 -23.07
N VAL A 57 -11.94 0.41 -24.34
CA VAL A 57 -11.06 -0.67 -24.80
C VAL A 57 -9.66 -0.51 -24.20
N ARG A 58 -9.08 0.69 -24.20
CA ARG A 58 -7.75 0.91 -23.61
C ARG A 58 -7.70 0.57 -22.11
N ARG A 59 -8.81 0.72 -21.40
CA ARG A 59 -8.88 0.49 -19.94
C ARG A 59 -9.55 -0.82 -19.52
N ASN A 60 -10.09 -1.60 -20.46
CA ASN A 60 -10.70 -2.89 -20.16
C ASN A 60 -9.94 -4.03 -20.85
N PRO A 61 -9.12 -4.81 -20.12
CA PRO A 61 -8.36 -5.89 -20.74
C PRO A 61 -9.23 -7.03 -21.25
N PHE A 62 -10.44 -7.24 -20.74
CA PHE A 62 -11.37 -8.24 -21.28
C PHE A 62 -11.90 -7.85 -22.66
N ILE A 63 -12.17 -6.55 -22.89
CA ILE A 63 -12.56 -6.06 -24.21
C ILE A 63 -11.37 -6.14 -25.18
N GLN A 64 -10.16 -5.86 -24.69
CA GLN A 64 -8.95 -6.05 -25.51
C GLN A 64 -8.84 -7.50 -25.99
N ASP A 65 -8.94 -8.47 -25.08
CA ASP A 65 -8.82 -9.88 -25.41
C ASP A 65 -9.88 -10.32 -26.45
N ASP A 66 -11.14 -9.93 -26.26
CA ASP A 66 -12.23 -10.22 -27.20
C ASP A 66 -11.95 -9.65 -28.61
N LEU A 67 -11.49 -8.40 -28.71
CA LEU A 67 -11.18 -7.75 -29.99
C LEU A 67 -9.93 -8.35 -30.65
N LEU A 68 -8.95 -8.80 -29.86
CA LEU A 68 -7.74 -9.44 -30.39
C LEU A 68 -8.02 -10.85 -30.93
N GLU A 69 -8.99 -11.55 -30.37
CA GLU A 69 -9.42 -12.89 -30.78
C GLU A 69 -10.46 -12.85 -31.91
N ASN A 70 -11.28 -11.80 -31.99
CA ASN A 70 -12.36 -11.68 -32.96
C ASN A 70 -12.17 -10.50 -33.92
N ALA A 71 -11.52 -10.76 -35.06
CA ALA A 71 -11.27 -9.75 -36.09
C ALA A 71 -12.56 -9.06 -36.59
N LYS A 72 -13.67 -9.81 -36.71
CA LYS A 72 -14.95 -9.23 -37.15
C LYS A 72 -15.47 -8.17 -36.17
N ARG A 73 -15.38 -8.42 -34.86
CA ARG A 73 -15.79 -7.44 -33.84
C ARG A 73 -14.93 -6.19 -33.88
N LEU A 74 -13.63 -6.34 -34.13
CA LEU A 74 -12.72 -5.22 -34.31
C LEU A 74 -13.12 -4.39 -35.55
N ASP A 75 -13.37 -5.05 -36.68
CA ASP A 75 -13.80 -4.37 -37.91
C ASP A 75 -15.14 -3.65 -37.69
N ASP A 76 -16.13 -4.30 -37.07
CA ASP A 76 -17.43 -3.70 -36.75
C ASP A 76 -17.30 -2.45 -35.86
N LEU A 77 -16.39 -2.48 -34.88
CA LEU A 77 -16.08 -1.35 -33.99
C LEU A 77 -15.45 -0.19 -34.76
N MET A 78 -14.43 -0.48 -35.58
CA MET A 78 -13.72 0.52 -36.39
C MET A 78 -14.66 1.17 -37.40
N ASP A 79 -15.46 0.39 -38.12
CA ASP A 79 -16.47 0.87 -39.06
C ASP A 79 -17.54 1.73 -38.37
N GLY A 80 -17.97 1.32 -37.16
CA GLY A 80 -18.91 2.08 -36.35
C GLY A 80 -18.37 3.45 -35.92
N MET A 81 -17.09 3.54 -35.54
CA MET A 81 -16.43 4.82 -35.25
C MET A 81 -16.26 5.67 -36.51
N GLY A 82 -15.83 5.08 -37.62
CA GLY A 82 -15.68 5.75 -38.92
C GLY A 82 -16.97 6.40 -39.41
N ARG A 83 -18.08 5.66 -39.43
CA ARG A 83 -19.40 6.18 -39.81
C ARG A 83 -19.84 7.38 -38.96
N ARG A 84 -19.58 7.34 -37.65
CA ARG A 84 -19.89 8.47 -36.74
C ARG A 84 -19.05 9.70 -37.07
N LEU A 85 -17.77 9.54 -37.37
CA LEU A 85 -16.89 10.64 -37.78
C LEU A 85 -17.32 11.25 -39.13
N ASP A 86 -17.66 10.42 -40.12
CA ASP A 86 -18.17 10.92 -41.41
C ASP A 86 -19.47 11.70 -41.25
N HIS A 87 -20.34 11.27 -40.34
CA HIS A 87 -21.55 12.02 -39.98
C HIS A 87 -21.25 13.36 -39.29
N ILE A 88 -20.21 13.44 -38.45
CA ILE A 88 -19.76 14.69 -37.85
C ILE A 88 -19.25 15.65 -38.93
N ASP A 89 -18.42 15.16 -39.85
CA ASP A 89 -17.86 15.92 -40.96
C ASP A 89 -18.98 16.48 -41.86
N ALA A 90 -19.95 15.66 -42.26
CA ALA A 90 -21.10 16.09 -43.07
C ALA A 90 -21.95 17.17 -42.39
N ARG A 91 -22.03 17.14 -41.05
CA ARG A 91 -22.80 18.12 -40.25
C ARG A 91 -21.99 19.34 -39.86
N ALA A 92 -20.69 19.39 -40.13
CA ALA A 92 -19.85 20.52 -39.76
C ALA A 92 -20.25 21.81 -40.49
N GLN A 93 -20.89 21.71 -41.67
CA GLN A 93 -21.34 22.87 -42.47
C GLN A 93 -20.24 23.93 -42.68
N GLY A 94 -18.99 23.49 -42.85
CA GLY A 94 -17.83 24.38 -43.01
C GLY A 94 -17.28 24.99 -41.71
N ASN A 95 -17.78 24.61 -40.53
CA ASN A 95 -17.23 25.06 -39.26
C ASN A 95 -15.81 24.49 -39.05
N ALA A 96 -14.80 25.37 -39.15
CA ALA A 96 -13.39 25.01 -39.07
C ALA A 96 -13.02 24.29 -37.75
N LEU A 97 -13.62 24.69 -36.63
CA LEU A 97 -13.36 24.09 -35.32
C LEU A 97 -13.89 22.64 -35.23
N VAL A 98 -15.07 22.40 -35.79
CA VAL A 98 -15.65 21.03 -35.84
C VAL A 98 -14.81 20.13 -36.74
N ILE A 99 -14.38 20.63 -37.91
CA ILE A 99 -13.52 19.89 -38.84
C ILE A 99 -12.17 19.56 -38.20
N GLN A 100 -11.58 20.50 -37.46
CA GLN A 100 -10.32 20.28 -36.73
C GLN A 100 -10.48 19.16 -35.69
N LEU A 101 -11.54 19.19 -34.89
CA LEU A 101 -11.82 18.19 -33.86
C LEU A 101 -12.09 16.80 -34.45
N ALA A 102 -12.86 16.73 -35.54
CA ALA A 102 -13.15 15.49 -36.25
C ALA A 102 -11.88 14.88 -36.85
N ARG A 103 -11.01 15.71 -37.47
CA ARG A 103 -9.71 15.27 -38.01
C ARG A 103 -8.81 14.69 -36.92
N ARG A 104 -8.65 15.38 -35.79
CA ARG A 104 -7.82 14.87 -34.68
C ARG A 104 -8.39 13.58 -34.07
N THR A 105 -9.72 13.47 -34.02
CA THR A 105 -10.38 12.24 -33.55
C THR A 105 -10.19 11.08 -34.51
N ARG A 106 -10.22 11.32 -35.83
CA ARG A 106 -9.90 10.32 -36.85
C ARG A 106 -8.46 9.82 -36.70
N GLN A 107 -7.51 10.73 -36.46
CA GLN A 107 -6.13 10.35 -36.16
C GLN A 107 -6.03 9.50 -34.88
N ALA A 108 -6.74 9.86 -33.80
CA ALA A 108 -6.76 9.07 -32.57
C ALA A 108 -7.36 7.66 -32.78
N MET A 109 -8.35 7.52 -33.67
CA MET A 109 -8.93 6.24 -34.08
C MET A 109 -7.91 5.38 -34.84
N GLU A 110 -7.17 5.96 -35.79
CA GLU A 110 -6.10 5.27 -36.54
C GLU A 110 -4.95 4.84 -35.62
N GLU A 111 -4.51 5.72 -34.71
CA GLU A 111 -3.50 5.42 -33.67
C GLU A 111 -3.98 4.27 -32.76
N PHE A 112 -5.27 4.25 -32.40
CA PHE A 112 -5.87 3.18 -31.61
C PHE A 112 -5.89 1.83 -32.34
N GLN A 113 -6.23 1.81 -33.63
CA GLN A 113 -6.21 0.59 -34.44
C GLN A 113 -4.80 0.02 -34.57
N ALA A 114 -3.83 0.89 -34.90
CA ALA A 114 -2.42 0.50 -35.00
C ALA A 114 -1.88 -0.06 -33.67
N TRP A 115 -2.29 0.53 -32.55
CA TRP A 115 -1.94 0.05 -31.21
C TRP A 115 -2.46 -1.38 -30.94
N LEU A 116 -3.71 -1.72 -31.31
CA LEU A 116 -4.23 -3.08 -31.12
C LEU A 116 -3.46 -4.12 -31.95
N VAL A 117 -3.13 -3.79 -33.20
CA VAL A 117 -2.32 -4.65 -34.07
C VAL A 117 -0.94 -4.89 -33.46
N HIS A 118 -0.29 -3.82 -32.98
CA HIS A 118 1.00 -3.92 -32.31
C HIS A 118 0.92 -4.77 -31.03
N LEU A 119 -0.10 -4.55 -30.19
CA LEU A 119 -0.33 -5.33 -28.97
C LEU A 119 -0.44 -6.83 -29.27
N LYS A 120 -1.19 -7.21 -30.31
CA LYS A 120 -1.32 -8.61 -30.74
C LYS A 120 0.04 -9.20 -31.12
N ALA A 121 0.79 -8.50 -31.97
CA ALA A 121 2.11 -8.94 -32.43
C ALA A 121 3.08 -9.10 -31.26
N LYS A 122 3.09 -8.14 -30.33
CA LYS A 122 3.93 -8.16 -29.14
C LYS A 122 3.61 -9.34 -28.22
N ARG A 123 2.33 -9.63 -27.98
CA ARG A 123 1.92 -10.82 -27.20
C ARG A 123 2.35 -12.14 -27.85
N VAL A 124 2.24 -12.26 -29.17
CA VAL A 124 2.69 -13.46 -29.92
C VAL A 124 4.21 -13.63 -29.81
N GLN A 125 4.97 -12.54 -29.96
CA GLN A 125 6.42 -12.55 -29.80
C GLN A 125 6.80 -12.94 -28.36
N ALA A 126 6.20 -12.29 -27.36
CA ALA A 126 6.45 -12.54 -25.95
C ALA A 126 6.16 -14.01 -25.58
N MET A 127 5.01 -14.55 -25.98
CA MET A 127 4.66 -15.96 -25.75
C MET A 127 5.72 -16.91 -26.34
N ARG A 128 6.20 -16.64 -27.57
CA ARG A 128 7.23 -17.48 -28.22
C ARG A 128 8.55 -17.48 -27.45
N VAL A 129 8.93 -16.34 -26.86
CA VAL A 129 10.18 -16.22 -26.09
C VAL A 129 10.02 -16.88 -24.72
N PHE A 130 8.99 -16.51 -23.96
CA PHE A 130 8.80 -17.02 -22.59
C PHE A 130 8.54 -18.52 -22.53
N ALA A 131 7.81 -19.09 -23.51
CA ALA A 131 7.52 -20.53 -23.56
C ALA A 131 8.76 -21.43 -23.77
N ARG A 132 9.95 -20.84 -23.98
CA ARG A 132 11.24 -21.57 -24.00
C ARG A 132 11.80 -21.80 -22.60
N HIS A 133 11.35 -21.03 -21.62
CA HIS A 133 11.94 -20.95 -20.28
C HIS A 133 10.95 -21.35 -19.18
N THR A 134 9.65 -21.30 -19.47
CA THR A 134 8.61 -21.76 -18.56
C THR A 134 7.47 -22.42 -19.35
N ARG A 135 6.55 -23.07 -18.65
CA ARG A 135 5.35 -23.64 -19.26
C ARG A 135 4.44 -22.55 -19.82
N ARG A 136 3.72 -22.85 -20.90
CA ARG A 136 2.82 -21.86 -21.55
C ARG A 136 1.73 -21.33 -20.61
N ASP A 137 1.21 -22.16 -19.71
CA ASP A 137 0.21 -21.78 -18.71
C ASP A 137 0.81 -20.94 -17.55
N HIS A 138 2.11 -20.67 -17.56
CA HIS A 138 2.77 -19.72 -16.65
C HIS A 138 2.98 -18.34 -17.31
N VAL A 139 2.54 -18.17 -18.56
CA VAL A 139 2.62 -16.92 -19.32
C VAL A 139 1.20 -16.45 -19.60
N ASP A 140 0.68 -15.57 -18.75
CA ASP A 140 -0.73 -15.20 -18.77
C ASP A 140 -0.96 -13.78 -19.29
N PHE A 141 -1.69 -13.69 -20.41
CA PHE A 141 -2.08 -12.43 -21.04
C PHE A 141 -3.55 -12.06 -20.77
N SER A 142 -4.29 -12.91 -20.05
CA SER A 142 -5.73 -12.76 -19.84
C SER A 142 -6.09 -11.50 -19.06
N GLY A 143 -7.29 -10.99 -19.30
CA GLY A 143 -7.87 -9.90 -18.52
C GLY A 143 -7.93 -10.21 -17.03
N GLU A 144 -8.21 -11.46 -16.64
CA GLU A 144 -8.26 -11.88 -15.23
C GLU A 144 -6.90 -11.70 -14.55
N ALA A 145 -5.84 -12.29 -15.11
CA ALA A 145 -4.50 -12.17 -14.54
C ALA A 145 -4.04 -10.71 -14.49
N ARG A 146 -4.23 -9.96 -15.58
CA ARG A 146 -3.82 -8.55 -15.66
C ARG A 146 -4.58 -7.67 -14.67
N VAL A 147 -5.87 -7.90 -14.46
CA VAL A 147 -6.69 -7.16 -13.47
C VAL A 147 -6.30 -7.51 -12.04
N ALA A 148 -6.05 -8.79 -11.75
CA ALA A 148 -5.58 -9.19 -10.43
C ALA A 148 -4.20 -8.61 -10.09
N HIS A 149 -3.38 -8.35 -11.12
CA HIS A 149 -1.99 -7.92 -10.99
C HIS A 149 -1.73 -6.42 -11.23
N VAL A 150 -2.78 -5.61 -11.41
CA VAL A 150 -2.69 -4.17 -11.73
C VAL A 150 -2.40 -3.28 -10.52
N THR A 151 -2.67 -3.78 -9.31
CA THR A 151 -2.61 -3.00 -8.06
C THR A 151 -2.03 -3.81 -6.91
N ASP A 152 -1.54 -3.13 -5.88
CA ASP A 152 -1.30 -3.68 -4.54
C ASP A 152 -2.33 -3.11 -3.53
N ALA A 153 -2.03 -3.16 -2.22
CA ALA A 153 -2.94 -2.69 -1.18
C ALA A 153 -3.08 -1.15 -1.13
N THR A 154 -2.33 -0.40 -1.93
CA THR A 154 -2.60 1.04 -2.17
C THR A 154 -3.89 1.28 -2.96
N ASP A 155 -4.40 0.25 -3.64
CA ASP A 155 -5.55 0.31 -4.56
C ASP A 155 -5.32 1.21 -5.80
N TRP A 156 -4.05 1.59 -6.07
CA TRP A 156 -3.68 2.38 -7.24
C TRP A 156 -3.70 1.54 -8.52
N ARG A 157 -4.45 2.00 -9.53
CA ARG A 157 -4.57 1.37 -10.84
C ARG A 157 -4.11 2.32 -11.93
N VAL A 158 -2.81 2.31 -12.23
CA VAL A 158 -2.19 3.20 -13.22
C VAL A 158 -2.26 2.56 -14.60
N GLU A 159 -1.49 1.50 -14.87
CA GLU A 159 -1.54 0.76 -16.13
C GLU A 159 -1.72 -0.75 -15.90
N TYR A 160 -2.34 -1.43 -16.86
CA TYR A 160 -2.39 -2.89 -16.88
C TYR A 160 -1.07 -3.44 -17.40
N PRO A 161 -0.50 -4.49 -16.78
CA PRO A 161 0.72 -5.10 -17.31
C PRO A 161 0.44 -5.76 -18.66
N LEU A 162 1.48 -5.93 -19.49
CA LEU A 162 1.38 -6.66 -20.75
C LEU A 162 1.08 -8.14 -20.47
N VAL A 163 1.81 -8.71 -19.51
CA VAL A 163 1.82 -10.14 -19.18
C VAL A 163 2.07 -10.36 -17.69
N VAL A 164 1.52 -11.43 -17.16
CA VAL A 164 1.87 -11.98 -15.84
C VAL A 164 2.65 -13.28 -16.05
N LEU A 165 3.85 -13.36 -15.49
CA LEU A 165 4.71 -14.54 -15.52
C LEU A 165 4.67 -15.21 -14.15
N ALA A 166 4.48 -16.52 -14.08
CA ALA A 166 4.38 -17.24 -12.81
C ALA A 166 5.38 -18.42 -12.74
N PRO A 167 6.69 -18.14 -12.55
CA PRO A 167 7.70 -19.20 -12.47
C PRO A 167 7.40 -20.18 -11.34
N SER A 168 7.54 -21.47 -11.61
CA SER A 168 7.27 -22.53 -10.62
C SER A 168 8.51 -23.20 -10.05
N HIS A 169 9.67 -22.91 -10.64
CA HIS A 169 10.98 -23.28 -10.14
C HIS A 169 11.93 -22.08 -10.20
N GLU A 170 12.92 -22.08 -9.31
CA GLU A 170 13.88 -20.98 -9.21
C GLU A 170 14.66 -20.80 -10.52
N ASP A 171 15.05 -21.89 -11.20
CA ASP A 171 15.85 -21.87 -12.43
C ASP A 171 15.17 -21.21 -13.63
N GLU A 172 13.84 -21.09 -13.62
CA GLU A 172 13.06 -20.34 -14.61
C GLU A 172 13.32 -18.81 -14.51
N THR A 173 13.75 -18.31 -13.34
CA THR A 173 13.75 -16.88 -13.02
C THR A 173 14.73 -16.08 -13.88
N ALA A 174 16.01 -16.44 -13.88
CA ALA A 174 17.05 -15.75 -14.65
C ALA A 174 16.73 -15.65 -16.16
N PRO A 175 16.39 -16.75 -16.85
CA PRO A 175 16.07 -16.65 -18.27
C PRO A 175 14.79 -15.86 -18.54
N LEU A 176 13.79 -15.88 -17.66
CA LEU A 176 12.60 -15.02 -17.79
C LEU A 176 12.92 -13.53 -17.61
N VAL A 177 13.74 -13.17 -16.61
CA VAL A 177 14.21 -11.78 -16.43
C VAL A 177 14.94 -11.31 -17.69
N LYS A 178 15.89 -12.12 -18.19
CA LYS A 178 16.60 -11.81 -19.43
C LYS A 178 15.64 -11.60 -20.60
N ALA A 179 14.69 -12.50 -20.78
CA ALA A 179 13.71 -12.42 -21.85
C ALA A 179 12.85 -11.15 -21.77
N CYS A 180 12.46 -10.72 -20.57
CA CYS A 180 11.74 -9.46 -20.37
C CYS A 180 12.58 -8.26 -20.82
N ILE A 181 13.84 -8.19 -20.40
CA ILE A 181 14.77 -7.10 -20.77
C ILE A 181 15.01 -7.08 -22.28
N ASP A 182 15.27 -8.23 -22.90
CA ASP A 182 15.45 -8.35 -24.36
C ASP A 182 14.20 -7.91 -25.16
N LEU A 183 13.01 -8.05 -24.57
CA LEU A 183 11.73 -7.60 -25.14
C LEU A 183 11.40 -6.12 -24.84
N GLY A 184 12.27 -5.41 -24.10
CA GLY A 184 12.06 -4.04 -23.68
C GLY A 184 10.91 -3.88 -22.67
N LEU A 185 10.67 -4.89 -21.83
CA LEU A 185 9.65 -4.85 -20.79
C LEU A 185 10.26 -4.40 -19.45
N THR A 186 9.51 -3.56 -18.73
CA THR A 186 9.75 -3.33 -17.30
C THR A 186 9.43 -4.60 -16.53
N VAL A 187 10.26 -5.00 -15.58
CA VAL A 187 10.05 -6.18 -14.73
C VAL A 187 9.63 -5.75 -13.34
N ILE A 188 8.48 -6.25 -12.86
CA ILE A 188 8.02 -6.01 -11.50
C ILE A 188 7.88 -7.36 -10.79
N PRO A 189 8.74 -7.68 -9.80
CA PRO A 189 8.53 -8.85 -8.95
C PRO A 189 7.34 -8.60 -8.03
N ARG A 190 6.49 -9.63 -7.87
CA ARG A 190 5.30 -9.54 -7.04
C ARG A 190 5.04 -10.85 -6.32
N GLY A 191 4.86 -10.78 -5.01
CA GLY A 191 4.23 -11.86 -4.22
C GLY A 191 2.75 -11.59 -4.03
N GLY A 192 2.24 -11.76 -2.80
CA GLY A 192 0.82 -11.56 -2.44
C GLY A 192 0.18 -10.18 -2.65
N GLY A 193 0.88 -9.20 -3.24
CA GLY A 193 0.32 -7.88 -3.54
C GLY A 193 -0.15 -7.06 -2.33
N THR A 194 0.35 -7.36 -1.12
CA THR A 194 -0.11 -6.73 0.14
C THR A 194 0.66 -5.45 0.52
N GLY A 195 1.51 -4.94 -0.37
CA GLY A 195 2.33 -3.74 -0.11
C GLY A 195 1.51 -2.45 -0.14
N TYR A 196 1.94 -1.44 0.60
CA TYR A 196 1.30 -0.11 0.69
C TYR A 196 2.16 1.02 0.08
N THR A 197 3.18 0.67 -0.71
CA THR A 197 4.12 1.65 -1.32
C THR A 197 3.93 1.83 -2.82
N GLY A 198 3.05 1.04 -3.46
CA GLY A 198 2.87 1.07 -4.91
C GLY A 198 3.95 0.29 -5.67
N SER A 199 4.84 -0.43 -4.98
CA SER A 199 5.99 -1.11 -5.59
C SER A 199 5.61 -2.20 -6.59
N ALA A 200 4.40 -2.76 -6.47
CA ALA A 200 3.89 -3.79 -7.36
C ALA A 200 2.88 -3.27 -8.41
N VAL A 201 2.76 -1.94 -8.56
CA VAL A 201 1.83 -1.28 -9.49
C VAL A 201 2.53 -0.99 -10.82
N PRO A 202 2.05 -1.53 -11.96
CA PRO A 202 2.60 -1.18 -13.26
C PRO A 202 2.30 0.28 -13.62
N LEU A 203 3.35 1.04 -13.91
CA LEU A 203 3.23 2.44 -14.37
C LEU A 203 3.18 2.55 -15.90
N TYR A 204 3.63 1.53 -16.61
CA TYR A 204 3.68 1.46 -18.07
C TYR A 204 3.01 0.19 -18.56
N ALA A 205 2.34 0.25 -19.72
CA ALA A 205 1.67 -0.90 -20.32
C ALA A 205 2.67 -2.03 -20.70
N ASP A 206 3.89 -1.66 -21.08
CA ASP A 206 4.98 -2.58 -21.41
C ASP A 206 5.70 -3.12 -20.15
N THR A 207 4.91 -3.68 -19.24
CA THR A 207 5.40 -4.27 -17.99
C THR A 207 5.08 -5.76 -17.94
N ALA A 208 6.06 -6.56 -17.55
CA ALA A 208 5.88 -7.93 -17.10
C ALA A 208 5.84 -7.95 -15.56
N VAL A 209 4.73 -8.43 -15.00
CA VAL A 209 4.66 -8.72 -13.57
C VAL A 209 5.09 -10.16 -13.37
N VAL A 210 6.14 -10.39 -12.59
CA VAL A 210 6.61 -11.74 -12.24
C VAL A 210 6.02 -12.13 -10.89
N ASN A 211 4.94 -12.92 -10.93
CA ASN A 211 4.28 -13.46 -9.75
C ASN A 211 5.09 -14.64 -9.18
N THR A 212 5.68 -14.44 -8.00
CA THR A 212 6.52 -15.43 -7.33
C THR A 212 5.74 -16.42 -6.49
N GLU A 213 4.40 -16.33 -6.39
CA GLU A 213 3.56 -17.17 -5.51
C GLU A 213 3.66 -18.67 -5.80
N LYS A 214 4.10 -19.09 -6.99
CA LYS A 214 4.35 -20.51 -7.30
C LYS A 214 5.69 -21.04 -6.77
N LEU A 215 6.58 -20.16 -6.31
CA LEU A 215 7.79 -20.54 -5.56
C LEU A 215 7.43 -20.75 -4.08
N ASP A 216 6.45 -21.61 -3.78
CA ASP A 216 5.83 -21.73 -2.44
C ASP A 216 6.35 -22.87 -1.57
N PHE A 217 7.47 -23.48 -1.97
CA PHE A 217 8.05 -24.57 -1.20
C PHE A 217 8.44 -24.13 0.22
N ILE A 218 8.22 -25.02 1.18
CA ILE A 218 8.59 -24.85 2.59
C ILE A 218 9.24 -26.17 2.99
N GLU A 219 10.54 -26.13 3.28
CA GLU A 219 11.30 -27.31 3.70
C GLU A 219 11.08 -27.59 5.20
N ALA A 220 11.49 -28.77 5.65
CA ALA A 220 11.49 -29.12 7.07
C ALA A 220 12.47 -28.25 7.86
N VAL A 221 12.22 -28.10 9.16
CA VAL A 221 13.16 -27.41 10.05
C VAL A 221 14.46 -28.22 10.14
N GLU A 222 15.58 -27.54 9.93
CA GLU A 222 16.92 -28.12 10.00
C GLU A 222 17.73 -27.46 11.10
N TRP A 223 18.36 -28.26 11.95
CA TRP A 223 19.28 -27.78 12.99
C TRP A 223 20.68 -27.64 12.43
N ARG A 224 21.17 -26.40 12.31
CA ARG A 224 22.47 -26.08 11.71
C ARG A 224 23.43 -25.51 12.75
N THR A 225 24.67 -25.99 12.75
CA THR A 225 25.76 -25.33 13.47
C THR A 225 26.21 -24.11 12.66
N LEU A 226 26.12 -22.92 13.25
CA LEU A 226 26.57 -21.68 12.61
C LEU A 226 28.02 -21.39 12.99
N PRO A 227 28.85 -20.76 12.13
CA PRO A 227 30.27 -20.53 12.42
C PRO A 227 30.55 -19.83 13.76
N ALA A 228 29.69 -18.89 14.15
CA ALA A 228 29.83 -18.11 15.39
C ALA A 228 29.16 -18.77 16.62
N ARG A 229 28.61 -20.00 16.52
CA ARG A 229 27.87 -20.66 17.61
C ARG A 229 28.13 -22.16 17.67
N ALA A 230 28.49 -22.63 18.87
CA ALA A 230 28.63 -24.06 19.14
C ALA A 230 27.28 -24.80 19.15
N GLU A 231 26.23 -24.16 19.66
CA GLU A 231 24.89 -24.75 19.74
C GLU A 231 24.19 -24.71 18.37
N PRO A 232 23.58 -25.83 17.93
CA PRO A 232 22.77 -25.86 16.72
C PRO A 232 21.58 -24.90 16.78
N VAL A 233 21.33 -24.19 15.69
CA VAL A 233 20.23 -23.25 15.51
C VAL A 233 19.18 -23.88 14.59
N PRO A 234 17.89 -23.86 14.94
CA PRO A 234 16.85 -24.31 14.02
C PRO A 234 16.70 -23.30 12.89
N THR A 235 16.62 -23.79 11.66
CA THR A 235 16.52 -22.98 10.45
C THR A 235 15.45 -23.54 9.53
N ILE A 236 14.89 -22.70 8.67
CA ILE A 236 13.90 -23.13 7.68
C ILE A 236 14.22 -22.51 6.32
N ARG A 237 14.28 -23.34 5.28
CA ARG A 237 14.43 -22.90 3.89
C ARG A 237 13.07 -22.82 3.21
N VAL A 238 12.82 -21.71 2.54
CA VAL A 238 11.52 -21.37 1.97
C VAL A 238 11.67 -20.67 0.63
N GLY A 239 10.73 -20.91 -0.28
CA GLY A 239 10.62 -20.17 -1.52
C GLY A 239 10.02 -18.78 -1.31
N ALA A 240 10.32 -17.85 -2.21
CA ALA A 240 9.85 -16.47 -2.12
C ALA A 240 8.33 -16.32 -2.19
N GLY A 241 7.64 -17.28 -2.81
CA GLY A 241 6.18 -17.35 -2.89
C GLY A 241 5.51 -17.90 -1.64
N ALA A 242 6.26 -18.47 -0.69
CA ALA A 242 5.67 -19.09 0.49
C ALA A 242 4.88 -18.05 1.31
N VAL A 243 3.61 -18.34 1.58
CA VAL A 243 2.77 -17.48 2.43
C VAL A 243 3.31 -17.49 3.85
N THR A 244 3.50 -16.31 4.42
CA THR A 244 4.15 -16.10 5.72
C THR A 244 3.49 -16.94 6.83
N LYS A 245 2.15 -16.99 6.86
CA LYS A 245 1.42 -17.80 7.84
C LYS A 245 1.72 -19.30 7.72
N ARG A 246 1.86 -19.84 6.50
CA ARG A 246 2.20 -21.25 6.27
C ARG A 246 3.61 -21.57 6.77
N VAL A 247 4.55 -20.65 6.62
CA VAL A 247 5.92 -20.78 7.17
C VAL A 247 5.88 -20.77 8.70
N THR A 248 5.11 -19.85 9.30
CA THR A 248 4.90 -19.82 10.75
C THR A 248 4.33 -21.15 11.27
N GLU A 249 3.29 -21.69 10.61
CA GLU A 249 2.70 -22.98 11.00
C GLU A 249 3.67 -24.16 10.84
N ALA A 250 4.54 -24.13 9.83
CA ALA A 250 5.57 -25.14 9.66
C ALA A 250 6.59 -25.10 10.82
N ALA A 251 7.07 -23.91 11.20
CA ALA A 251 7.96 -23.75 12.34
C ALA A 251 7.30 -24.16 13.67
N GLU A 252 6.03 -23.83 13.86
CA GLU A 252 5.27 -24.15 15.09
C GLU A 252 5.12 -25.67 15.30
N ARG A 253 5.04 -26.48 14.23
CA ARG A 253 4.98 -27.95 14.33
C ARG A 253 6.22 -28.55 14.97
N ASP A 254 7.37 -27.90 14.82
CA ASP A 254 8.64 -28.30 15.42
C ASP A 254 8.95 -27.53 16.73
N GLY A 255 7.92 -26.92 17.33
CA GLY A 255 8.07 -26.16 18.58
C GLY A 255 8.90 -24.88 18.44
N CYS A 256 9.10 -24.41 17.22
CA CYS A 256 9.90 -23.24 16.89
C CYS A 256 9.01 -22.04 16.55
N VAL A 257 9.61 -20.85 16.58
CA VAL A 257 8.95 -19.57 16.31
C VAL A 257 9.58 -18.93 15.08
N PHE A 258 8.77 -18.75 14.04
CA PHE A 258 9.08 -17.83 12.96
C PHE A 258 8.75 -16.39 13.41
N ALA A 259 9.76 -15.53 13.45
CA ALA A 259 9.65 -14.18 14.02
C ALA A 259 9.03 -13.16 13.07
N VAL A 260 9.11 -13.36 11.76
CA VAL A 260 8.59 -12.41 10.77
C VAL A 260 7.07 -12.52 10.69
N ASP A 261 6.36 -11.57 11.31
CA ASP A 261 4.90 -11.63 11.50
C ASP A 261 4.14 -10.34 11.14
N PRO A 262 4.25 -9.84 9.89
CA PRO A 262 3.48 -8.68 9.45
C PRO A 262 1.97 -8.88 9.64
N THR A 263 1.22 -7.78 9.77
CA THR A 263 -0.24 -7.84 9.91
C THR A 263 -0.91 -8.56 8.72
N SER A 264 -0.29 -8.51 7.54
CA SER A 264 -0.75 -9.19 6.31
C SER A 264 -0.29 -10.65 6.18
N GLN A 265 0.26 -11.29 7.22
CA GLN A 265 0.87 -12.64 7.16
C GLN A 265 0.03 -13.75 6.49
N ASN A 266 -1.30 -13.62 6.45
CA ASN A 266 -2.19 -14.57 5.78
C ASN A 266 -2.14 -14.48 4.24
N ALA A 267 -1.58 -13.41 3.70
CA ALA A 267 -1.46 -13.17 2.26
C ALA A 267 -0.05 -12.71 1.84
N SER A 268 0.73 -12.07 2.72
CA SER A 268 2.11 -11.69 2.40
C SER A 268 2.99 -12.92 2.22
N THR A 269 3.95 -12.82 1.31
CA THR A 269 4.89 -13.89 0.96
C THR A 269 6.29 -13.54 1.40
N ILE A 270 7.16 -14.55 1.53
CA ILE A 270 8.53 -14.38 2.00
C ILE A 270 9.35 -13.39 1.16
N GLY A 271 9.27 -13.48 -0.17
CA GLY A 271 10.00 -12.57 -1.06
C GLY A 271 9.59 -11.12 -0.83
N GLY A 272 8.29 -10.86 -0.65
CA GLY A 272 7.77 -9.54 -0.28
C GLY A 272 8.25 -9.08 1.09
N ASN A 273 8.30 -9.97 2.09
CA ASN A 273 8.81 -9.63 3.42
C ASN A 273 10.29 -9.22 3.37
N ILE A 274 11.10 -9.90 2.57
CA ILE A 274 12.52 -9.58 2.36
C ILE A 274 12.67 -8.23 1.64
N ALA A 275 11.98 -8.07 0.51
CA ALA A 275 12.01 -6.85 -0.29
C ALA A 275 11.56 -5.59 0.49
N MET A 276 10.66 -5.76 1.47
CA MET A 276 10.14 -4.69 2.31
C MET A 276 10.83 -4.57 3.67
N ASN A 277 11.73 -5.51 4.01
CA ASN A 277 12.26 -5.69 5.36
C ASN A 277 11.13 -5.69 6.42
N ALA A 278 10.09 -6.50 6.19
CA ALA A 278 8.88 -6.51 6.99
C ALA A 278 9.17 -6.78 8.46
N GLY A 279 8.39 -6.16 9.34
CA GLY A 279 8.36 -6.51 10.75
C GLY A 279 6.94 -6.79 11.19
N GLY A 280 6.74 -6.94 12.49
CA GLY A 280 5.45 -7.16 13.11
C GLY A 280 5.57 -7.02 14.61
N LYS A 281 4.59 -7.52 15.36
CA LYS A 281 4.57 -7.37 16.82
C LYS A 281 5.77 -8.05 17.49
N LYS A 282 6.29 -9.13 16.91
CA LYS A 282 7.45 -9.87 17.42
C LYS A 282 8.78 -9.14 17.16
N ALA A 283 8.79 -8.09 16.34
CA ALA A 283 10.00 -7.34 16.03
C ALA A 283 10.60 -6.61 17.23
N VAL A 284 9.81 -6.38 18.28
CA VAL A 284 10.31 -5.84 19.56
C VAL A 284 11.40 -6.74 20.15
N MET A 285 11.21 -8.06 20.04
CA MET A 285 12.13 -9.08 20.56
C MET A 285 13.18 -9.51 19.53
N TRP A 286 12.75 -9.86 18.32
CA TRP A 286 13.62 -10.51 17.31
C TRP A 286 13.92 -9.66 16.07
N GLY A 287 13.49 -8.39 16.04
CA GLY A 287 13.74 -7.49 14.91
C GLY A 287 12.88 -7.76 13.66
N THR A 288 13.25 -7.12 12.56
CA THR A 288 12.58 -7.23 11.27
C THR A 288 13.09 -8.45 10.49
N THR A 289 12.65 -8.58 9.24
CA THR A 289 13.01 -9.70 8.36
C THR A 289 14.53 -9.85 8.22
N LEU A 290 15.27 -8.75 8.04
CA LEU A 290 16.73 -8.76 7.94
C LEU A 290 17.41 -9.36 9.18
N ASP A 291 16.88 -9.09 10.38
CA ASP A 291 17.45 -9.61 11.63
C ASP A 291 17.34 -11.14 11.75
N ASN A 292 16.46 -11.77 10.96
CA ASN A 292 16.14 -13.20 11.01
C ASN A 292 16.65 -13.98 9.78
N LEU A 293 17.20 -13.30 8.78
CA LEU A 293 17.75 -13.93 7.58
C LEU A 293 19.12 -14.53 7.85
N LEU A 294 19.26 -15.82 7.56
CA LEU A 294 20.56 -16.49 7.50
C LEU A 294 21.15 -16.39 6.09
N SER A 295 20.35 -16.63 5.06
CA SER A 295 20.75 -16.40 3.67
C SER A 295 19.56 -16.19 2.73
N TRP A 296 19.79 -15.62 1.56
CA TRP A 296 18.79 -15.54 0.49
C TRP A 296 19.43 -15.59 -0.89
N ARG A 297 18.66 -16.08 -1.86
CA ARG A 297 19.03 -16.15 -3.27
C ARG A 297 18.14 -15.22 -4.10
N MET A 298 18.73 -14.59 -5.10
CA MET A 298 18.01 -13.68 -6.00
C MET A 298 18.63 -13.64 -7.40
N VAL A 299 17.85 -13.11 -8.34
CA VAL A 299 18.26 -12.82 -9.71
C VAL A 299 18.32 -11.31 -9.92
N THR A 300 19.42 -10.81 -10.47
CA THR A 300 19.63 -9.38 -10.75
C THR A 300 19.00 -8.97 -12.09
N PRO A 301 18.88 -7.65 -12.39
CA PRO A 301 18.42 -7.18 -13.71
C PRO A 301 19.28 -7.65 -14.88
N ASP A 302 20.55 -7.97 -14.64
CA ASP A 302 21.48 -8.54 -15.64
C ASP A 302 21.24 -10.04 -15.87
N ALA A 303 20.23 -10.63 -15.22
CA ALA A 303 19.91 -12.06 -15.23
C ALA A 303 21.01 -12.96 -14.65
N ASP A 304 21.90 -12.40 -13.84
CA ASP A 304 22.83 -13.16 -13.01
C ASP A 304 22.19 -13.56 -11.69
N TRP A 305 22.76 -14.58 -11.08
CA TRP A 305 22.36 -15.05 -9.78
C TRP A 305 23.25 -14.47 -8.68
N LEU A 306 22.64 -14.26 -7.52
CA LEU A 306 23.34 -13.80 -6.33
C LEU A 306 22.82 -14.55 -5.11
N GLU A 307 23.73 -14.90 -4.21
CA GLU A 307 23.42 -15.46 -2.89
C GLU A 307 24.08 -14.58 -1.82
N VAL A 308 23.30 -14.18 -0.83
CA VAL A 308 23.81 -13.46 0.35
C VAL A 308 23.71 -14.36 1.56
N THR A 309 24.79 -14.45 2.33
CA THR A 309 24.84 -15.20 3.59
C THR A 309 25.29 -14.31 4.74
N ARG A 310 24.54 -14.30 5.84
CA ARG A 310 24.92 -13.61 7.07
C ARG A 310 25.89 -14.50 7.87
N LEU A 311 27.12 -14.01 8.06
CA LEU A 311 28.22 -14.81 8.63
C LEU A 311 28.12 -14.95 10.16
N ASP A 312 27.87 -13.83 10.83
CA ASP A 312 27.94 -13.72 12.31
C ASP A 312 26.54 -13.47 12.90
N HIS A 313 25.62 -14.41 12.70
CA HIS A 313 24.22 -14.25 13.09
C HIS A 313 24.04 -14.30 14.63
N ASN A 314 23.59 -13.20 15.25
CA ASN A 314 23.47 -13.07 16.71
C ASN A 314 22.18 -13.67 17.32
N LEU A 315 21.20 -14.07 16.50
CA LEU A 315 19.86 -14.58 16.88
C LEU A 315 18.97 -13.55 17.61
N GLY A 316 19.35 -12.28 17.53
CA GLY A 316 18.57 -11.17 18.06
C GLY A 316 18.50 -10.05 17.02
N LYS A 317 18.23 -8.85 17.49
CA LYS A 317 18.23 -7.68 16.61
C LYS A 317 19.67 -7.38 16.19
N ILE A 318 19.88 -7.03 14.93
CA ILE A 318 21.21 -6.77 14.37
C ILE A 318 21.94 -5.65 15.14
N HIS A 319 21.22 -4.63 15.63
CA HIS A 319 21.82 -3.53 16.38
C HIS A 319 22.23 -3.90 17.82
N ASP A 320 21.93 -5.11 18.28
CA ASP A 320 22.46 -5.63 19.54
C ASP A 320 23.89 -6.18 19.35
N ALA A 321 24.38 -6.27 18.10
CA ALA A 321 25.77 -6.57 17.75
C ALA A 321 26.49 -5.29 17.26
N PRO A 322 27.82 -5.18 17.44
CA PRO A 322 28.58 -4.02 16.98
C PRO A 322 28.50 -3.84 15.45
N GLU A 323 28.52 -4.95 14.72
CA GLU A 323 28.43 -5.01 13.26
C GLU A 323 27.70 -6.28 12.79
N ALA A 324 27.23 -6.24 11.55
CA ALA A 324 26.74 -7.39 10.81
C ALA A 324 27.52 -7.55 9.50
N ARG A 325 27.90 -8.78 9.20
CA ARG A 325 28.70 -9.14 8.03
C ARG A 325 27.91 -10.05 7.09
N PHE A 326 27.91 -9.70 5.82
CA PHE A 326 27.20 -10.40 4.76
C PHE A 326 28.19 -10.78 3.66
N GLU A 327 28.30 -12.07 3.37
CA GLU A 327 29.02 -12.55 2.20
C GLU A 327 28.07 -12.56 1.00
N VAL A 328 28.47 -11.89 -0.08
CA VAL A 328 27.74 -11.79 -1.34
C VAL A 328 28.49 -12.59 -2.40
N ARG A 329 27.91 -13.71 -2.83
CA ARG A 329 28.42 -14.55 -3.92
C ARG A 329 27.60 -14.34 -5.17
N ARG A 330 28.28 -14.14 -6.30
CA ARG A 330 27.65 -13.94 -7.61
C ARG A 330 27.88 -15.18 -8.47
N PHE A 331 26.91 -15.49 -9.33
CA PHE A 331 26.97 -16.61 -10.25
C PHE A 331 26.44 -16.17 -11.62
N HIS A 332 26.93 -16.84 -12.65
CA HIS A 332 26.41 -16.71 -14.01
C HIS A 332 24.92 -17.12 -14.09
N PRO A 333 24.23 -16.88 -15.23
CA PRO A 333 22.79 -17.17 -15.37
C PRO A 333 22.38 -18.63 -15.13
N ASP A 334 23.33 -19.57 -15.13
CA ASP A 334 23.10 -20.98 -14.76
C ASP A 334 22.87 -21.20 -13.25
N GLY A 335 23.11 -20.18 -12.43
CA GLY A 335 22.93 -20.18 -10.98
C GLY A 335 23.93 -21.01 -10.19
N LYS A 336 24.97 -21.53 -10.86
CA LYS A 336 25.93 -22.50 -10.32
C LYS A 336 27.37 -22.06 -10.50
N THR A 337 27.72 -21.52 -11.66
CA THR A 337 29.10 -21.14 -11.97
C THR A 337 29.44 -19.82 -11.30
N PRO A 338 30.39 -19.78 -10.33
CA PRO A 338 30.75 -18.55 -9.64
C PRO A 338 31.26 -17.48 -10.61
N ARG A 339 30.88 -16.23 -10.36
CA ARG A 339 31.28 -15.06 -11.14
C ARG A 339 32.06 -14.10 -10.24
N GLY A 340 33.40 -14.20 -10.31
CA GLY A 340 34.31 -13.39 -9.47
C GLY A 340 34.44 -13.93 -8.05
N GLU A 341 35.09 -13.14 -7.20
CA GLU A 341 35.30 -13.45 -5.78
C GLU A 341 34.09 -13.04 -4.93
N ALA A 342 33.94 -13.68 -3.77
CA ALA A 342 32.92 -13.31 -2.80
C ALA A 342 33.26 -11.95 -2.17
N GLU A 343 32.25 -11.10 -2.04
CA GLU A 343 32.37 -9.77 -1.44
C GLU A 343 31.82 -9.81 -0.01
N ILE A 344 32.51 -9.16 0.95
CA ILE A 344 32.00 -9.01 2.30
C ILE A 344 31.51 -7.59 2.50
N ILE A 345 30.21 -7.45 2.77
CA ILE A 345 29.60 -6.19 3.21
C ILE A 345 29.55 -6.22 4.75
N THR A 346 30.23 -5.28 5.39
CA THR A 346 30.18 -5.07 6.84
C THR A 346 29.42 -3.78 7.12
N LEU A 347 28.40 -3.85 7.98
CA LEU A 347 27.60 -2.70 8.40
C LEU A 347 27.55 -2.63 9.92
N THR A 348 27.88 -1.48 10.47
CA THR A 348 27.70 -1.18 11.89
C THR A 348 26.21 -1.02 12.23
N ALA A 349 25.86 -1.17 13.51
CA ALA A 349 24.49 -0.96 13.98
C ALA A 349 23.91 0.42 13.55
N ALA A 350 24.74 1.48 13.64
CA ALA A 350 24.35 2.85 13.31
C ALA A 350 24.19 3.10 11.79
N GLU A 351 24.90 2.34 10.96
CA GLU A 351 24.70 2.38 9.51
C GLU A 351 23.41 1.68 9.10
N ILE A 352 22.98 0.64 9.82
CA ILE A 352 21.74 -0.07 9.50
C ILE A 352 20.52 0.70 9.99
N ARG A 353 20.56 1.23 11.23
CA ARG A 353 19.45 1.94 11.86
C ARG A 353 19.94 3.19 12.57
N LYS A 354 19.15 4.28 12.49
CA LYS A 354 19.47 5.50 13.23
C LYS A 354 19.41 5.23 14.75
N PRO A 355 20.41 5.66 15.53
CA PRO A 355 20.41 5.51 16.98
C PRO A 355 19.17 6.12 17.63
N GLY A 356 18.63 5.44 18.64
CA GLY A 356 17.44 5.89 19.38
C GLY A 356 16.11 5.60 18.70
N LEU A 357 16.11 5.02 17.50
CA LEU A 357 14.90 4.53 16.83
C LEU A 357 14.75 3.01 17.03
N GLY A 358 13.51 2.54 17.16
CA GLY A 358 13.20 1.13 17.27
C GLY A 358 13.26 0.40 15.92
N LYS A 359 12.10 0.05 15.37
CA LYS A 359 11.96 -0.57 14.05
C LYS A 359 12.23 0.43 12.91
N ASP A 360 13.49 0.82 12.72
CA ASP A 360 13.90 1.69 11.60
C ASP A 360 14.14 0.88 10.32
N VAL A 361 13.38 1.22 9.28
CA VAL A 361 13.47 0.67 7.91
C VAL A 361 13.61 1.80 6.86
N THR A 362 14.14 2.95 7.28
CA THR A 362 14.27 4.14 6.42
C THR A 362 15.54 4.12 5.56
N ASN A 363 16.61 3.42 5.99
CA ASN A 363 17.84 3.32 5.21
C ASN A 363 17.68 2.34 4.04
N LYS A 364 17.11 2.77 2.91
CA LYS A 364 16.95 1.94 1.71
C LYS A 364 18.28 1.53 1.05
N ALA A 365 19.39 2.22 1.34
CA ALA A 365 20.69 1.91 0.74
C ALA A 365 21.33 0.66 1.37
N LEU A 366 21.23 0.52 2.70
CA LEU A 366 21.84 -0.59 3.48
C LEU A 366 23.29 -0.89 3.05
N GLY A 367 24.09 0.15 2.79
CA GLY A 367 25.47 0.02 2.31
C GLY A 367 25.66 -0.86 1.08
N GLY A 368 24.65 -0.97 0.21
CA GLY A 368 24.71 -1.81 -1.00
C GLY A 368 24.24 -3.25 -0.80
N LEU A 369 23.75 -3.64 0.39
CA LEU A 369 23.21 -4.98 0.64
C LEU A 369 22.03 -5.28 -0.31
N PRO A 370 22.10 -6.33 -1.14
CA PRO A 370 21.12 -6.54 -2.21
C PRO A 370 19.84 -7.24 -1.73
N GLY A 371 18.73 -6.95 -2.41
CA GLY A 371 17.41 -7.56 -2.23
C GLY A 371 16.61 -7.08 -1.02
N VAL A 372 17.24 -6.91 0.14
CA VAL A 372 16.55 -6.50 1.38
C VAL A 372 16.23 -5.01 1.36
N GLN A 373 14.97 -4.66 1.61
CA GLN A 373 14.49 -3.27 1.66
C GLN A 373 14.60 -2.49 0.33
N LYS A 374 14.71 -3.23 -0.79
CA LYS A 374 14.87 -2.67 -2.14
C LYS A 374 13.58 -2.66 -2.95
N GLU A 375 12.53 -3.28 -2.43
CA GLU A 375 11.20 -3.30 -3.07
C GLU A 375 11.21 -3.86 -4.50
N GLY A 376 12.20 -4.71 -4.82
CA GLY A 376 12.37 -5.30 -6.15
C GLY A 376 13.21 -4.48 -7.14
N CYS A 377 13.73 -3.32 -6.75
CA CYS A 377 14.47 -2.43 -7.65
C CYS A 377 15.84 -2.96 -8.09
N ASP A 378 16.42 -3.90 -7.36
CA ASP A 378 17.75 -4.48 -7.64
C ASP A 378 17.72 -5.98 -7.96
N GLY A 379 16.52 -6.56 -8.08
CA GLY A 379 16.34 -7.95 -8.47
C GLY A 379 15.14 -8.65 -7.83
N LEU A 380 15.04 -9.95 -8.10
CA LEU A 380 13.95 -10.81 -7.67
C LEU A 380 14.49 -11.87 -6.71
N VAL A 381 14.05 -11.82 -5.44
CA VAL A 381 14.35 -12.85 -4.44
C VAL A 381 13.57 -14.13 -4.78
N THR A 382 14.25 -15.28 -4.82
CA THR A 382 13.66 -16.57 -5.21
C THR A 382 13.48 -17.52 -4.04
N SER A 383 14.40 -17.50 -3.07
CA SER A 383 14.36 -18.32 -1.86
C SER A 383 15.19 -17.72 -0.74
N ALA A 384 14.94 -18.17 0.49
CA ALA A 384 15.69 -17.74 1.67
C ALA A 384 15.74 -18.82 2.74
N VAL A 385 16.74 -18.68 3.62
CA VAL A 385 16.89 -19.45 4.86
C VAL A 385 16.76 -18.50 6.03
N PHE A 386 15.86 -18.81 6.95
CA PHE A 386 15.65 -18.05 8.18
C PHE A 386 16.13 -18.83 9.38
N VAL A 387 16.65 -18.11 10.38
CA VAL A 387 16.75 -18.68 11.73
C VAL A 387 15.37 -18.72 12.38
N LEU A 388 15.15 -19.72 13.21
CA LEU A 388 13.96 -19.86 14.04
C LEU A 388 14.32 -19.68 15.52
N HIS A 389 13.32 -19.28 16.29
CA HIS A 389 13.48 -19.03 17.72
C HIS A 389 12.73 -20.05 18.55
N ARG A 390 12.98 -20.07 19.86
CA ARG A 390 12.14 -20.77 20.82
C ARG A 390 11.34 -19.75 21.61
N GLN A 391 10.05 -20.03 21.80
CA GLN A 391 9.22 -19.18 22.66
C GLN A 391 9.63 -19.41 24.12
N PRO A 392 9.86 -18.35 24.91
CA PRO A 392 10.06 -18.51 26.35
C PRO A 392 8.84 -19.17 27.01
N LYS A 393 9.07 -19.95 28.06
CA LYS A 393 8.05 -20.83 28.67
C LYS A 393 6.84 -20.09 29.24
N HIS A 394 7.06 -18.92 29.84
CA HIS A 394 6.03 -18.18 30.56
C HIS A 394 5.70 -16.88 29.84
N THR A 395 4.42 -16.50 29.87
CA THR A 395 3.92 -15.24 29.30
C THR A 395 2.95 -14.58 30.27
N ARG A 396 3.03 -13.26 30.41
CA ARG A 396 2.03 -12.41 31.08
C ARG A 396 1.64 -11.28 30.12
N THR A 397 0.35 -11.21 29.81
CA THR A 397 -0.18 -10.15 28.94
C THR A 397 -0.76 -9.04 29.81
N LEU A 398 -0.34 -7.82 29.53
CA LEU A 398 -0.75 -6.60 30.22
C LEU A 398 -1.67 -5.77 29.32
N CYS A 399 -2.65 -5.12 29.92
CA CYS A 399 -3.44 -4.05 29.33
C CYS A 399 -3.36 -2.85 30.27
N LEU A 400 -2.82 -1.74 29.82
CA LEU A 400 -2.66 -0.51 30.61
C LEU A 400 -3.52 0.58 30.00
N GLU A 401 -4.44 1.15 30.77
CA GLU A 401 -5.42 2.15 30.32
C GLU A 401 -5.12 3.52 30.93
N PHE A 402 -5.02 4.55 30.10
CA PHE A 402 -4.74 5.92 30.53
C PHE A 402 -5.88 6.84 30.13
N PHE A 403 -6.32 7.69 31.07
CA PHE A 403 -7.51 8.53 30.92
C PHE A 403 -7.20 10.03 30.82
N ASP A 404 -5.95 10.42 31.12
CA ASP A 404 -5.52 11.81 31.05
C ASP A 404 -5.56 12.31 29.58
N PRO A 405 -6.16 13.48 29.31
CA PRO A 405 -6.13 14.10 27.98
C PRO A 405 -4.71 14.43 27.50
N GLU A 406 -3.78 14.70 28.42
CA GLU A 406 -2.39 15.06 28.13
C GLU A 406 -1.53 13.79 28.00
N LEU A 407 -1.24 13.39 26.75
CA LEU A 407 -0.46 12.18 26.47
C LEU A 407 0.97 12.26 27.03
N GLY A 408 1.51 13.46 27.25
CA GLY A 408 2.83 13.68 27.85
C GLY A 408 3.02 12.99 29.21
N ARG A 409 1.94 12.73 29.96
CA ARG A 409 2.00 12.00 31.23
C ARG A 409 2.07 10.48 31.06
N ALA A 410 1.50 9.97 29.98
CA ALA A 410 1.39 8.53 29.72
C ALA A 410 2.58 7.97 28.92
N VAL A 411 3.20 8.78 28.05
CA VAL A 411 4.39 8.38 27.26
C VAL A 411 5.58 7.93 28.13
N PRO A 412 5.92 8.58 29.26
CA PRO A 412 6.98 8.10 30.15
C PRO A 412 6.79 6.65 30.62
N ALA A 413 5.54 6.20 30.83
CA ALA A 413 5.28 4.81 31.23
C ALA A 413 5.77 3.81 30.18
N ILE A 414 5.71 4.15 28.89
CA ILE A 414 6.22 3.31 27.80
C ILE A 414 7.74 3.22 27.87
N ILE A 415 8.42 4.36 28.06
CA ILE A 415 9.89 4.44 28.14
C ILE A 415 10.40 3.67 29.35
N GLU A 416 9.84 3.94 30.53
CA GLU A 416 10.21 3.29 31.78
C GLU A 416 9.98 1.77 31.71
N THR A 417 8.87 1.34 31.11
CA THR A 417 8.59 -0.09 30.87
C THR A 417 9.67 -0.72 30.00
N LEU A 418 10.04 -0.09 28.89
CA LEU A 418 11.05 -0.61 27.97
C LEU A 418 12.46 -0.62 28.58
N GLU A 419 12.83 0.44 29.31
CA GLU A 419 14.12 0.52 30.00
C GLU A 419 14.24 -0.54 31.10
N TYR A 420 13.19 -0.68 31.92
CA TYR A 420 13.11 -1.72 32.94
C TYR A 420 13.25 -3.12 32.34
N LEU A 421 12.46 -3.46 31.32
CA LEU A 421 12.48 -4.78 30.69
C LEU A 421 13.79 -5.06 29.94
N LYS A 422 14.45 -4.03 29.41
CA LYS A 422 15.77 -4.16 28.78
C LYS A 422 16.87 -4.46 29.82
N ALA A 423 16.75 -3.90 31.02
CA ALA A 423 17.69 -4.13 32.13
C ALA A 423 17.37 -5.42 32.91
N HIS A 424 16.17 -5.96 32.76
CA HIS A 424 15.71 -7.13 33.52
C HIS A 424 16.40 -8.42 33.02
N PRO A 425 16.96 -9.25 33.91
CA PRO A 425 17.81 -10.38 33.50
C PRO A 425 17.05 -11.56 32.90
N ILE A 426 15.75 -11.71 33.20
CA ILE A 426 14.95 -12.88 32.80
C ILE A 426 13.73 -12.51 31.94
N ALA A 427 12.86 -11.63 32.45
CA ALA A 427 11.70 -11.14 31.71
C ALA A 427 12.09 -10.19 30.56
N SER A 428 11.41 -10.30 29.44
CA SER A 428 11.59 -9.47 28.25
C SER A 428 10.25 -9.12 27.62
N CYS A 429 10.22 -8.06 26.81
CA CYS A 429 9.03 -7.67 26.05
C CYS A 429 8.98 -8.42 24.70
N ALA A 430 7.99 -9.28 24.51
CA ALA A 430 7.76 -9.98 23.23
C ALA A 430 6.92 -9.17 22.24
N ALA A 431 6.03 -8.34 22.76
CA ALA A 431 5.17 -7.47 21.96
C ALA A 431 4.74 -6.26 22.80
N LEU A 432 4.63 -5.10 22.15
CA LEU A 432 4.17 -3.86 22.75
C LEU A 432 3.40 -3.06 21.70
N GLU A 433 2.13 -2.78 21.96
CA GLU A 433 1.26 -2.00 21.06
C GLU A 433 0.63 -0.84 21.81
N HIS A 434 0.68 0.34 21.18
CA HIS A 434 0.04 1.57 21.62
C HIS A 434 -1.20 1.84 20.75
N LEU A 435 -2.36 2.07 21.39
CA LEU A 435 -3.58 2.51 20.73
C LEU A 435 -3.96 3.91 21.24
N ASP A 436 -4.03 4.87 20.32
CA ASP A 436 -4.45 6.24 20.63
C ASP A 436 -5.99 6.37 20.78
N GLN A 437 -6.45 7.53 21.21
CA GLN A 437 -7.87 7.81 21.45
C GLN A 437 -8.73 7.63 20.19
N ARG A 438 -8.22 7.99 19.00
CA ARG A 438 -8.95 7.88 17.73
C ARG A 438 -9.14 6.41 17.38
N TYR A 439 -8.09 5.60 17.55
CA TYR A 439 -8.10 4.17 17.34
C TYR A 439 -9.05 3.46 18.32
N VAL A 440 -8.91 3.74 19.63
CA VAL A 440 -9.76 3.20 20.71
C VAL A 440 -11.24 3.42 20.41
N ARG A 441 -11.61 4.63 19.95
CA ARG A 441 -12.98 4.95 19.51
C ARG A 441 -13.39 4.16 18.27
N ALA A 442 -12.53 4.13 17.24
CA ALA A 442 -12.83 3.50 15.96
C ALA A 442 -13.04 1.98 16.08
N VAL A 443 -12.35 1.30 17.00
CA VAL A 443 -12.52 -0.16 17.19
C VAL A 443 -13.60 -0.53 18.19
N GLY A 444 -14.35 0.44 18.72
CA GLY A 444 -15.35 0.21 19.76
C GLY A 444 -14.75 -0.47 20.99
N TYR A 445 -13.57 0.00 21.42
CA TYR A 445 -12.83 -0.58 22.52
C TYR A 445 -13.70 -0.66 23.79
N SER A 446 -13.73 -1.83 24.43
CA SER A 446 -14.41 -2.02 25.72
C SER A 446 -13.42 -1.82 26.86
N PRO A 447 -13.56 -0.77 27.69
CA PRO A 447 -12.66 -0.54 28.82
C PRO A 447 -12.67 -1.69 29.83
N LYS A 448 -11.52 -1.90 30.45
CA LYS A 448 -11.31 -2.90 31.51
C LYS A 448 -11.51 -2.23 32.87
N SER A 449 -11.25 -0.93 32.93
CA SER A 449 -11.58 -0.07 34.06
C SER A 449 -13.08 0.04 34.32
N MET A 450 -13.42 0.21 35.61
CA MET A 450 -14.78 0.48 36.09
C MET A 450 -15.16 1.97 36.07
N ARG A 451 -14.27 2.86 35.57
CA ARG A 451 -14.51 4.32 35.52
C ARG A 451 -15.69 4.76 34.66
N GLY A 452 -16.20 3.90 33.79
CA GLY A 452 -17.26 4.25 32.83
C GLY A 452 -16.82 5.27 31.77
N GLN A 453 -15.51 5.50 31.63
CA GLN A 453 -14.93 6.40 30.64
C GLN A 453 -14.15 5.61 29.59
N THR A 454 -14.07 6.14 28.37
CA THR A 454 -13.20 5.59 27.33
C THR A 454 -11.77 6.08 27.56
N PRO A 455 -10.76 5.19 27.60
CA PRO A 455 -9.37 5.62 27.73
C PRO A 455 -8.93 6.47 26.55
N LYS A 456 -7.99 7.36 26.81
CA LYS A 456 -7.31 8.20 25.82
C LYS A 456 -6.15 7.47 25.17
N MET A 457 -5.53 6.55 25.91
CA MET A 457 -4.44 5.71 25.44
C MET A 457 -4.56 4.33 26.05
N VAL A 458 -4.29 3.30 25.27
CA VAL A 458 -4.19 1.91 25.73
C VAL A 458 -2.85 1.33 25.30
N LEU A 459 -2.13 0.71 26.25
CA LEU A 459 -0.92 -0.06 25.98
C LEU A 459 -1.21 -1.54 26.20
N VAL A 460 -0.91 -2.39 25.21
CA VAL A 460 -1.00 -3.84 25.35
C VAL A 460 0.39 -4.43 25.20
N ALA A 461 0.81 -5.25 26.17
CA ALA A 461 2.15 -5.82 26.19
C ALA A 461 2.13 -7.33 26.48
N ASP A 462 3.01 -8.09 25.84
CA ASP A 462 3.31 -9.47 26.24
C ASP A 462 4.71 -9.49 26.86
N LEU A 463 4.77 -9.80 28.16
CA LEU A 463 6.02 -10.08 28.88
C LEU A 463 6.28 -11.58 28.87
N VAL A 464 7.51 -11.98 28.58
CA VAL A 464 7.89 -13.39 28.46
C VAL A 464 9.21 -13.67 29.15
N GLY A 465 9.42 -14.92 29.55
CA GLY A 465 10.66 -15.39 30.18
C GLY A 465 10.57 -16.88 30.53
N ASP A 466 11.70 -17.48 30.89
CA ASP A 466 11.78 -18.90 31.25
C ASP A 466 11.56 -19.19 32.73
N ASP A 467 11.41 -18.15 33.55
CA ASP A 467 11.04 -18.22 34.97
C ASP A 467 9.69 -17.55 35.20
N GLU A 468 8.74 -18.28 35.80
CA GLU A 468 7.38 -17.79 35.99
C GLU A 468 7.28 -16.62 36.97
N ASP A 469 8.02 -16.71 38.08
CA ASP A 469 7.97 -15.74 39.17
C ASP A 469 8.58 -14.41 38.73
N ALA A 470 9.70 -14.45 38.02
CA ALA A 470 10.36 -13.28 37.45
C ALA A 470 9.45 -12.56 36.43
N VAL A 471 8.75 -13.30 35.57
CA VAL A 471 7.80 -12.69 34.61
C VAL A 471 6.60 -12.10 35.33
N ALA A 472 6.11 -12.76 36.38
CA ALA A 472 5.01 -12.26 37.20
C ALA A 472 5.41 -11.01 38.01
N GLU A 473 6.64 -10.95 38.52
CA GLU A 473 7.22 -9.78 39.17
C GLU A 473 7.33 -8.61 38.20
N ALA A 474 7.93 -8.83 37.03
CA ALA A 474 8.04 -7.82 35.99
C ALA A 474 6.68 -7.27 35.58
N ALA A 475 5.67 -8.14 35.44
CA ALA A 475 4.29 -7.74 35.16
C ALA A 475 3.71 -6.79 36.23
N ARG A 476 3.90 -7.12 37.52
CA ARG A 476 3.45 -6.24 38.63
C ARG A 476 4.19 -4.92 38.65
N HIS A 477 5.50 -4.95 38.39
CA HIS A 477 6.32 -3.73 38.34
C HIS A 477 5.86 -2.78 37.22
N VAL A 478 5.64 -3.31 36.01
CA VAL A 478 5.15 -2.53 34.87
C VAL A 478 3.77 -1.93 35.13
N VAL A 479 2.87 -2.65 35.80
CA VAL A 479 1.58 -2.10 36.25
C VAL A 479 1.81 -0.91 37.20
N GLY A 480 2.71 -1.05 38.18
CA GLY A 480 3.06 0.03 39.10
C GLY A 480 3.62 1.28 38.41
N LEU A 481 4.44 1.10 37.36
CA LEU A 481 4.93 2.22 36.53
C LEU A 481 3.78 2.96 35.85
N ALA A 482 2.81 2.23 35.27
CA ALA A 482 1.64 2.85 34.66
C ALA A 482 0.75 3.58 35.68
N GLU A 483 0.55 3.00 36.86
CA GLU A 483 -0.22 3.62 37.95
C GLU A 483 0.44 4.90 38.47
N ALA A 484 1.77 4.92 38.59
CA ALA A 484 2.54 6.12 38.94
C ALA A 484 2.37 7.26 37.91
N ARG A 485 1.96 6.92 36.69
CA ARG A 485 1.67 7.85 35.58
C ARG A 485 0.16 8.09 35.39
N GLY A 486 -0.68 7.72 36.36
CA GLY A 486 -2.12 7.96 36.36
C GLY A 486 -2.93 6.98 35.50
N GLY A 487 -2.30 5.89 35.03
CA GLY A 487 -2.97 4.79 34.34
C GLY A 487 -3.54 3.73 35.29
N GLU A 488 -4.24 2.75 34.73
CA GLU A 488 -4.69 1.54 35.41
C GLU A 488 -4.16 0.31 34.66
N GLY A 489 -3.61 -0.67 35.39
CA GLY A 489 -3.02 -1.86 34.79
C GLY A 489 -3.80 -3.14 35.06
N PHE A 490 -3.94 -3.98 34.03
CA PHE A 490 -4.65 -5.25 34.09
C PHE A 490 -3.75 -6.39 33.59
N ILE A 491 -3.63 -7.46 34.36
CA ILE A 491 -2.86 -8.66 33.99
C ILE A 491 -3.83 -9.76 33.54
N ALA A 492 -3.62 -10.32 32.36
CA ALA A 492 -4.40 -11.45 31.88
C ALA A 492 -4.08 -12.72 32.69
N VAL A 493 -5.07 -13.22 33.43
CA VAL A 493 -4.94 -14.44 34.25
C VAL A 493 -5.18 -15.74 33.48
N SER A 494 -5.56 -15.67 32.20
CA SER A 494 -5.81 -16.86 31.38
C SER A 494 -5.54 -16.62 29.89
N PRO A 495 -5.31 -17.69 29.10
CA PRO A 495 -5.14 -17.58 27.65
C PRO A 495 -6.34 -16.93 26.93
N SER A 496 -7.55 -17.12 27.44
CA SER A 496 -8.76 -16.54 26.86
C SER A 496 -8.84 -15.03 27.11
N VAL A 497 -8.39 -14.55 28.28
CA VAL A 497 -8.25 -13.11 28.57
C VAL A 497 -7.14 -12.49 27.73
N ARG A 498 -5.99 -13.17 27.58
CA ARG A 498 -4.92 -12.72 26.66
C ARG A 498 -5.45 -12.52 25.25
N LYS A 499 -6.16 -13.51 24.71
CA LYS A 499 -6.77 -13.41 23.37
C LYS A 499 -7.71 -12.22 23.28
N ARG A 500 -8.46 -11.91 24.34
CA ARG A 500 -9.38 -10.76 24.41
C ARG A 500 -8.64 -9.42 24.39
N PHE A 501 -7.54 -9.28 25.14
CA PHE A 501 -6.74 -8.05 25.14
C PHE A 501 -6.18 -7.76 23.74
N TRP A 502 -5.69 -8.79 23.04
CA TRP A 502 -5.17 -8.66 21.68
C TRP A 502 -6.24 -8.59 20.59
N ALA A 503 -7.50 -8.97 20.87
CA ALA A 503 -8.56 -8.97 19.87
C ALA A 503 -8.90 -7.57 19.35
N ASP A 504 -8.79 -6.55 20.20
CA ASP A 504 -9.09 -5.16 19.84
C ASP A 504 -8.13 -4.63 18.75
N ARG A 505 -6.87 -5.09 18.75
CA ARG A 505 -5.85 -4.76 17.72
C ARG A 505 -6.16 -5.36 16.35
N ALA A 506 -6.84 -6.51 16.31
CA ALA A 506 -7.13 -7.23 15.07
C ALA A 506 -8.39 -6.72 14.33
N ARG A 507 -9.15 -5.78 14.91
CA ARG A 507 -10.39 -5.23 14.33
C ARG A 507 -10.16 -4.10 13.32
N THR A 508 -9.20 -4.27 12.40
CA THR A 508 -8.89 -3.28 11.35
C THR A 508 -10.07 -2.98 10.42
N ALA A 509 -10.97 -3.94 10.21
CA ALA A 509 -12.19 -3.75 9.41
C ALA A 509 -13.17 -2.71 10.00
N ALA A 510 -13.19 -2.53 11.33
CA ALA A 510 -13.99 -1.50 11.98
C ALA A 510 -13.53 -0.08 11.61
N ILE A 511 -12.22 0.09 11.39
CA ILE A 511 -11.62 1.38 11.00
C ILE A 511 -12.05 1.78 9.58
N ALA A 512 -12.16 0.80 8.67
CA ALA A 512 -12.66 1.03 7.32
C ALA A 512 -14.12 1.52 7.31
N ALA A 513 -14.96 1.03 8.23
CA ALA A 513 -16.34 1.47 8.36
C ALA A 513 -16.48 2.93 8.86
N HIS A 514 -15.47 3.45 9.57
CA HIS A 514 -15.44 4.82 10.09
C HIS A 514 -14.72 5.82 9.17
N THR A 515 -14.10 5.38 8.08
CA THR A 515 -13.37 6.23 7.12
C THR A 515 -14.23 6.52 5.89
N ASN A 516 -15.21 7.41 6.04
CA ASN A 516 -15.96 7.94 4.90
C ASN A 516 -15.12 8.97 4.13
N ALA A 517 -14.63 8.54 2.97
CA ALA A 517 -13.89 9.30 1.95
C ALA A 517 -12.39 9.57 2.24
N PHE A 518 -11.54 8.93 1.44
CA PHE A 518 -10.10 9.15 1.26
C PHE A 518 -9.23 9.01 2.53
N LYS A 519 -8.72 7.79 2.76
CA LYS A 519 -7.73 7.50 3.80
C LYS A 519 -6.32 7.72 3.25
N VAL A 520 -5.53 8.60 3.87
CA VAL A 520 -4.09 8.70 3.64
C VAL A 520 -3.39 7.88 4.73
N ASN A 521 -2.56 6.91 4.33
CA ASN A 521 -1.78 6.11 5.27
C ASN A 521 -0.37 6.67 5.36
N GLU A 522 0.13 6.86 6.57
CA GLU A 522 1.52 7.19 6.85
C GLU A 522 2.08 6.13 7.81
N ASP A 523 3.21 5.53 7.44
CA ASP A 523 3.97 4.59 8.30
C ASP A 523 5.31 5.24 8.61
N VAL A 524 5.42 5.82 9.81
CA VAL A 524 6.56 6.63 10.23
C VAL A 524 7.28 6.01 11.42
N VAL A 525 8.55 6.35 11.57
CA VAL A 525 9.34 6.02 12.75
C VAL A 525 9.63 7.30 13.51
N ILE A 526 9.24 7.32 14.78
CA ILE A 526 9.41 8.45 15.69
C ILE A 526 10.18 8.00 16.95
N PRO A 527 11.08 8.83 17.51
CA PRO A 527 11.63 8.59 18.84
C PRO A 527 10.50 8.53 19.87
N ILE A 528 10.48 7.51 20.72
CA ILE A 528 9.37 7.29 21.68
C ILE A 528 9.17 8.51 22.59
N ALA A 529 10.25 9.17 23.00
CA ALA A 529 10.21 10.39 23.82
C ALA A 529 9.49 11.58 23.16
N ARG A 530 9.22 11.53 21.85
CA ARG A 530 8.52 12.56 21.08
C ARG A 530 7.12 12.13 20.64
N LEU A 531 6.61 10.99 21.14
CA LEU A 531 5.30 10.46 20.75
C LEU A 531 4.14 11.40 21.10
N ALA A 532 4.21 12.08 22.24
CA ALA A 532 3.20 13.08 22.64
C ALA A 532 3.20 14.26 21.66
N ASP A 533 4.35 14.91 21.45
CA ASP A 533 4.52 16.02 20.50
C ASP A 533 4.02 15.65 19.09
N TYR A 534 4.33 14.44 18.63
CA TYR A 534 3.90 13.95 17.33
C TYR A 534 2.37 13.83 17.25
N SER A 535 1.75 13.20 18.25
CA SER A 535 0.30 13.02 18.29
C SER A 535 -0.44 14.36 18.39
N GLU A 536 0.06 15.29 19.20
CA GLU A 536 -0.51 16.63 19.35
C GLU A 536 -0.37 17.46 18.05
N GLY A 537 0.79 17.38 17.41
CA GLY A 537 1.04 18.03 16.13
C GLY A 537 0.10 17.52 15.02
N VAL A 538 -0.10 16.20 14.92
CA VAL A 538 -1.03 15.60 13.95
C VAL A 538 -2.48 16.02 14.23
N GLU A 539 -2.92 16.03 15.50
CA GLU A 539 -4.27 16.47 15.84
C GLU A 539 -4.48 17.96 15.54
N ARG A 540 -3.49 18.82 15.82
CA ARG A 540 -3.52 20.24 15.45
C ARG A 540 -3.66 20.43 13.94
N LEU A 541 -2.82 19.75 13.15
CA LEU A 541 -2.89 19.79 11.69
C LEU A 541 -4.27 19.33 11.19
N ASN A 542 -4.84 18.27 11.76
CA ASN A 542 -6.17 17.80 11.41
C ASN A 542 -7.25 18.87 11.66
N ILE A 543 -7.19 19.57 12.81
CA ILE A 543 -8.14 20.64 13.15
C ILE A 543 -7.98 21.82 12.19
N GLU A 544 -6.75 22.30 12.00
CA GLU A 544 -6.43 23.43 11.12
C GLU A 544 -6.89 23.17 9.68
N GLN A 545 -6.50 22.02 9.10
CA GLN A 545 -6.88 21.66 7.74
C GLN A 545 -8.38 21.40 7.59
N SER A 546 -9.01 20.78 8.59
CA SER A 546 -10.47 20.58 8.59
C SER A 546 -11.22 21.91 8.57
N LEU A 547 -10.83 22.86 9.41
CA LEU A 547 -11.45 24.19 9.46
C LEU A 547 -11.16 24.99 8.20
N ALA A 548 -9.92 24.99 7.70
CA ALA A 548 -9.57 25.68 6.46
C ALA A 548 -10.36 25.13 5.25
N ASN A 549 -10.51 23.80 5.12
CA ASN A 549 -11.30 23.19 4.06
C ASN A 549 -12.78 23.57 4.15
N LYS A 550 -13.33 23.57 5.36
CA LYS A 550 -14.70 23.97 5.63
C LYS A 550 -14.93 25.45 5.28
N LEU A 551 -14.02 26.33 5.66
CA LEU A 551 -14.09 27.76 5.31
C LEU A 551 -14.00 27.99 3.80
N ARG A 552 -13.12 27.26 3.08
CA ARG A 552 -13.07 27.30 1.62
C ARG A 552 -14.39 26.86 0.98
N LEU A 553 -15.00 25.79 1.48
CA LEU A 553 -16.30 25.33 1.01
C LEU A 553 -17.39 26.38 1.28
N VAL A 554 -17.41 26.97 2.47
CA VAL A 554 -18.35 28.04 2.81
C VAL A 554 -18.18 29.22 1.85
N GLY A 555 -16.95 29.68 1.60
CA GLY A 555 -16.69 30.74 0.62
C GLY A 555 -17.22 30.40 -0.78
N ALA A 556 -16.94 29.20 -1.28
CA ALA A 556 -17.44 28.75 -2.59
C ALA A 556 -18.98 28.65 -2.64
N LEU A 557 -19.62 28.24 -1.54
CA LEU A 557 -21.08 28.22 -1.43
C LEU A 557 -21.67 29.62 -1.40
N THR A 558 -21.05 30.55 -0.66
CA THR A 558 -21.42 31.95 -0.62
C THR A 558 -21.35 32.55 -2.02
N ASP A 559 -20.22 32.42 -2.72
CA ASP A 559 -20.05 32.92 -4.09
C ASP A 559 -21.11 32.35 -5.05
N TYR A 560 -21.41 31.06 -4.94
CA TYR A 560 -22.42 30.38 -5.75
C TYR A 560 -23.85 30.91 -5.49
N LEU A 561 -24.19 31.16 -4.23
CA LEU A 561 -25.48 31.73 -3.85
C LEU A 561 -25.58 33.21 -4.23
N GLU A 562 -24.51 33.98 -4.06
CA GLU A 562 -24.44 35.40 -4.38
C GLU A 562 -24.54 35.65 -5.88
N SER A 563 -23.77 34.92 -6.68
CA SER A 563 -23.78 34.99 -8.15
C SER A 563 -25.12 34.60 -8.79
N GLY A 564 -26.03 33.98 -8.03
CA GLY A 564 -27.32 33.52 -8.55
C GLY A 564 -27.20 32.27 -9.43
N GLY A 565 -26.05 31.59 -9.43
CA GLY A 565 -25.80 30.39 -10.24
C GLY A 565 -26.78 29.24 -9.97
N PHE A 566 -27.39 29.21 -8.80
CA PHE A 566 -28.42 28.24 -8.44
C PHE A 566 -29.76 28.42 -9.20
N ARG A 567 -30.06 29.62 -9.72
CA ARG A 567 -31.35 29.93 -10.35
C ARG A 567 -31.65 29.04 -11.55
N GLN A 568 -30.62 28.66 -12.30
CA GLN A 568 -30.75 27.76 -13.46
C GLN A 568 -31.12 26.31 -13.09
N HIS A 569 -31.00 25.95 -11.81
CA HIS A 569 -31.31 24.62 -11.29
C HIS A 569 -32.64 24.57 -10.54
N LEU A 570 -33.36 25.69 -10.45
CA LEU A 570 -34.67 25.75 -9.82
C LEU A 570 -35.75 25.16 -10.76
N PRO A 571 -36.79 24.52 -10.21
CA PRO A 571 -37.98 24.12 -10.98
C PRO A 571 -38.64 25.34 -11.63
N ALA A 572 -39.36 25.11 -12.74
CA ALA A 572 -40.14 26.15 -13.41
C ALA A 572 -41.11 26.84 -12.42
N GLY A 573 -41.14 28.18 -12.41
CA GLY A 573 -41.92 29.00 -11.46
C GLY A 573 -41.11 29.59 -10.29
N PHE A 574 -39.97 28.99 -9.92
CA PHE A 574 -39.10 29.48 -8.82
C PHE A 574 -37.98 30.42 -9.28
N ALA A 575 -37.79 30.59 -10.60
CA ALA A 575 -36.72 31.39 -11.19
C ALA A 575 -37.13 32.82 -11.56
N GLY A 576 -38.41 33.21 -11.37
CA GLY A 576 -38.98 34.50 -11.75
C GLY A 576 -39.66 35.23 -10.58
N GLU A 577 -40.36 36.33 -10.88
CA GLU A 577 -41.09 37.14 -9.90
C GLU A 577 -42.45 36.52 -9.51
N GLY A 578 -42.83 36.62 -8.24
CA GLY A 578 -44.05 36.04 -7.66
C GLY A 578 -43.77 35.29 -6.34
N GLU A 579 -44.83 34.81 -5.67
CA GLU A 579 -44.78 34.21 -4.33
C GLU A 579 -43.73 33.09 -4.17
N GLN A 580 -43.52 32.30 -5.24
CA GLN A 580 -42.54 31.20 -5.28
C GLN A 580 -41.10 31.70 -5.46
N GLY A 581 -40.89 32.80 -6.19
CA GLY A 581 -39.60 33.48 -6.33
C GLY A 581 -39.20 34.20 -5.05
N ASP A 582 -40.15 34.83 -4.36
CA ASP A 582 -39.95 35.48 -3.07
C ASP A 582 -39.54 34.45 -1.99
N ALA A 583 -40.17 33.28 -1.98
CA ALA A 583 -39.78 32.17 -1.10
C ALA A 583 -38.35 31.67 -1.38
N ALA A 584 -37.93 31.62 -2.65
CA ALA A 584 -36.56 31.24 -3.01
C ALA A 584 -35.54 32.31 -2.59
N ALA A 585 -35.88 33.59 -2.73
CA ALA A 585 -35.07 34.72 -2.28
C ALA A 585 -34.90 34.74 -0.75
N ALA A 586 -35.99 34.50 0.00
CA ALA A 586 -35.96 34.41 1.46
C ALA A 586 -35.07 33.25 1.95
N LYS A 587 -35.17 32.07 1.31
CA LYS A 587 -34.29 30.93 1.62
C LYS A 587 -32.83 31.21 1.29
N ARG A 588 -32.54 31.92 0.20
CA ARG A 588 -31.17 32.36 -0.13
C ARG A 588 -30.62 33.28 0.96
N ALA A 589 -31.39 34.28 1.40
CA ALA A 589 -30.96 35.18 2.47
C ALA A 589 -30.67 34.42 3.76
N ALA A 590 -31.59 33.55 4.21
CA ALA A 590 -31.37 32.72 5.40
C ALA A 590 -30.15 31.79 5.28
N ALA A 591 -29.88 31.26 4.08
CA ALA A 591 -28.69 30.45 3.84
C ALA A 591 -27.40 31.29 3.93
N LEU A 592 -27.38 32.51 3.36
CA LEU A 592 -26.25 33.42 3.46
C LEU A 592 -25.99 33.85 4.91
N ASP A 593 -27.04 34.16 5.68
CA ASP A 593 -26.91 34.50 7.10
C ASP A 593 -26.32 33.33 7.91
N LEU A 594 -26.77 32.11 7.65
CA LEU A 594 -26.20 30.91 8.29
C LEU A 594 -24.72 30.74 7.92
N LEU A 595 -24.37 30.89 6.64
CA LEU A 595 -22.98 30.76 6.18
C LEU A 595 -22.08 31.84 6.80
N ALA A 596 -22.58 33.07 6.96
CA ALA A 596 -21.85 34.14 7.64
C ALA A 596 -21.57 33.80 9.11
N GLY A 597 -22.58 33.36 9.87
CA GLY A 597 -22.40 32.95 11.27
C GLY A 597 -21.47 31.74 11.43
N VAL A 598 -21.54 30.77 10.50
CA VAL A 598 -20.60 29.63 10.47
C VAL A 598 -19.18 30.09 10.17
N THR A 599 -19.00 31.01 9.23
CA THR A 599 -17.69 31.60 8.87
C THR A 599 -17.06 32.30 10.08
N GLU A 600 -17.82 33.15 10.75
CA GLU A 600 -17.36 33.87 11.94
C GLU A 600 -16.91 32.89 13.03
N ARG A 601 -17.77 31.92 13.37
CA ARG A 601 -17.47 30.92 14.40
C ARG A 601 -16.21 30.12 14.08
N TRP A 602 -16.10 29.58 12.87
CA TRP A 602 -14.95 28.73 12.52
C TRP A 602 -13.67 29.54 12.35
N THR A 603 -13.74 30.77 11.88
CA THR A 603 -12.59 31.69 11.84
C THR A 603 -12.12 32.05 13.25
N ALA A 604 -13.05 32.32 14.17
CA ALA A 604 -12.73 32.60 15.57
C ALA A 604 -12.05 31.41 16.24
N ILE A 605 -12.54 30.18 16.03
CA ILE A 605 -11.90 28.97 16.57
C ILE A 605 -10.50 28.80 15.98
N LEU A 606 -10.36 28.90 14.65
CA LEU A 606 -9.07 28.74 13.98
C LEU A 606 -8.03 29.78 14.42
N GLY A 607 -8.46 31.02 14.66
CA GLY A 607 -7.59 32.09 15.15
C GLY A 607 -7.24 32.01 16.64
N ASN A 608 -7.86 31.11 17.40
CA ASN A 608 -7.72 31.01 18.86
C ASN A 608 -7.54 29.57 19.36
N LEU A 609 -6.96 28.67 18.55
CA LEU A 609 -6.78 27.25 18.91
C LEU A 609 -6.00 27.02 20.21
N ASP A 610 -5.10 27.95 20.57
CA ASP A 610 -4.27 27.86 21.77
C ASP A 610 -4.90 28.58 22.99
N LYS A 611 -6.11 29.14 22.86
CA LYS A 611 -6.82 29.79 23.96
C LYS A 611 -7.88 28.86 24.56
N PRO A 612 -8.10 28.93 25.89
CA PRO A 612 -9.05 28.07 26.61
C PRO A 612 -10.50 28.24 26.15
#